data_AF-X1KJW4-F1
#
_entry.id   AF-X1KJW4-F1
#
_cell.length_a   1.000
_cell.length_b   1.000
_cell.length_c   1.000
_cell.angle_alpha   90.00
_cell.angle_beta   90.00
_cell.angle_gamma   90.00
#
_symmetry.space_group_name_H-M   'P 1'
#
loop_
_entity.id
_entity.type
_entity.pdbx_description
1 polymer ?
#
loop_
_entity_poly.entity_id
_entity_poly.type
_entity_poly.pdbx_seq_one_letter_code
_entity_poly.pdbx_strand_id
1 'polypeptide(L)'
;GAAGLALPGLVLSYGKAEARPNIIFIMTDDHASHALSCYGSRINETPNLDRIAREGMRFNNCFCTNSICAPSRAVILTGKYSHINGVTDNRLEFDGTQQTFPKLLLQAGYQTAMIGKWHLKSEPTGFDYWNVLPGQGVYYDPVMIEMGTRKQYTGYVTDII
;
A
#
# COMPACT_ATOMS: atom_id res chain seq x y z
N GLY A 1 70.99 -7.91 -5.75
CA GLY A 1 69.91 -6.93 -5.93
C GLY A 1 68.71 -7.66 -6.49
N ALA A 2 67.65 -7.82 -5.69
CA ALA A 2 66.39 -8.41 -6.14
C ALA A 2 65.36 -7.28 -6.16
N ALA A 3 64.95 -6.87 -7.36
CA ALA A 3 63.91 -5.87 -7.55
C ALA A 3 62.55 -6.58 -7.57
N GLY A 4 61.78 -6.43 -6.49
CA GLY A 4 60.39 -6.89 -6.43
C GLY A 4 59.48 -5.86 -7.08
N LEU A 5 58.81 -6.23 -8.17
CA LEU A 5 57.70 -5.45 -8.71
C LEU A 5 56.48 -5.59 -7.78
N ALA A 6 56.13 -4.50 -7.09
CA ALA A 6 54.85 -4.38 -6.40
C ALA A 6 53.76 -4.01 -7.43
N LEU A 7 52.81 -4.93 -7.64
CA LEU A 7 51.59 -4.64 -8.40
C LEU A 7 50.69 -3.72 -7.54
N PRO A 8 50.16 -2.61 -8.10
CA PRO A 8 49.24 -1.75 -7.36
C PRO A 8 47.93 -2.50 -7.12
N GLY A 9 47.59 -2.67 -5.84
CA GLY A 9 46.35 -3.28 -5.41
C GLY A 9 45.14 -2.50 -5.90
N LEU A 10 44.28 -3.16 -6.67
CA LEU A 10 42.98 -2.65 -7.07
C LEU A 10 42.11 -2.47 -5.81
N VAL A 11 41.96 -1.23 -5.36
CA VAL A 11 41.00 -0.89 -4.29
C VAL A 11 39.61 -0.95 -4.90
N LEU A 12 38.95 -2.10 -4.77
CA LEU A 12 37.52 -2.22 -5.02
C LEU A 12 36.78 -1.38 -3.98
N SER A 13 36.30 -0.20 -4.40
CA SER A 13 35.33 0.56 -3.62
C SER A 13 34.02 -0.23 -3.59
N TYR A 14 33.80 -0.96 -2.49
CA TYR A 14 32.47 -1.46 -2.16
C TYR A 14 31.61 -0.24 -1.79
N GLY A 15 30.86 0.27 -2.77
CA GLY A 15 29.77 1.19 -2.49
C GLY A 15 28.86 0.54 -1.43
N LYS A 16 28.59 1.27 -0.35
CA LYS A 16 27.63 0.84 0.68
C LYS A 16 26.31 0.57 -0.04
N ALA A 17 25.89 -0.69 -0.12
CA ALA A 17 24.60 -1.03 -0.70
C ALA A 17 23.55 -0.16 -0.01
N GLU A 18 22.90 0.71 -0.78
CA GLU A 18 21.91 1.62 -0.24
C GLU A 18 20.83 0.77 0.42
N ALA A 19 20.60 1.00 1.72
CA ALA A 19 19.63 0.21 2.46
C ALA A 19 18.26 0.42 1.81
N ARG A 20 17.64 -0.67 1.34
CA ARG A 20 16.30 -0.65 0.76
C ARG A 20 15.33 0.01 1.75
N PRO A 21 14.54 1.03 1.36
CA PRO A 21 13.66 1.74 2.27
C PRO A 21 12.44 0.89 2.62
N ASN A 22 11.87 1.07 3.80
CA ASN A 22 10.54 0.55 4.14
C ASN A 22 9.47 1.37 3.40
N ILE A 23 8.36 0.72 3.03
CA ILE A 23 7.25 1.34 2.32
C ILE A 23 5.98 1.18 3.14
N ILE A 24 5.31 2.28 3.46
CA ILE A 24 3.98 2.30 4.07
C ILE A 24 3.03 3.02 3.12
N PHE A 25 2.03 2.31 2.61
CA PHE A 25 0.99 2.87 1.75
C PHE A 25 -0.30 3.05 2.55
N ILE A 26 -0.65 4.31 2.82
CA ILE A 26 -1.86 4.66 3.57
C ILE A 26 -2.94 5.11 2.58
N MET A 27 -4.09 4.45 2.62
CA MET A 27 -5.23 4.80 1.77
C MET A 27 -6.53 4.77 2.57
N THR A 28 -7.18 5.92 2.60
CA THR A 28 -8.52 6.10 3.18
C THR A 28 -9.61 5.76 2.17
N ASP A 29 -10.82 5.49 2.63
CA ASP A 29 -12.01 5.32 1.77
C ASP A 29 -12.83 6.61 1.77
N ASP A 30 -13.26 7.07 0.59
CA ASP A 30 -14.08 8.27 0.36
C ASP A 30 -13.55 9.61 0.93
N HIS A 31 -12.27 9.69 1.32
CA HIS A 31 -11.68 10.92 1.85
C HIS A 31 -11.29 11.87 0.71
N ALA A 32 -12.09 12.92 0.51
CA ALA A 32 -11.85 13.91 -0.52
C ALA A 32 -10.82 14.98 -0.11
N SER A 33 -10.13 15.57 -1.09
CA SER A 33 -9.11 16.60 -0.86
C SER A 33 -9.63 17.83 -0.12
N HIS A 34 -10.90 18.21 -0.30
CA HIS A 34 -11.50 19.36 0.39
C HIS A 34 -11.67 19.15 1.91
N ALA A 35 -11.55 17.92 2.39
CA ALA A 35 -11.56 17.59 3.82
C ALA A 35 -10.15 17.60 4.46
N LEU A 36 -9.10 17.88 3.69
CA LEU A 36 -7.70 17.94 4.15
C LEU A 36 -7.22 19.39 4.31
N SER A 37 -6.71 19.77 5.49
CA SER A 37 -6.23 21.14 5.73
C SER A 37 -5.01 21.48 4.87
N CYS A 38 -4.15 20.51 4.54
CA CYS A 38 -3.06 20.69 3.57
C CYS A 38 -3.52 21.00 2.14
N TYR A 39 -4.81 20.83 1.80
CA TYR A 39 -5.40 21.30 0.53
C TYR A 39 -6.33 22.51 0.71
N GLY A 40 -6.31 23.15 1.88
CA GLY A 40 -7.12 24.34 2.17
C GLY A 40 -8.54 24.03 2.64
N SER A 41 -8.75 22.90 3.32
CA SER A 41 -10.04 22.62 3.98
C SER A 41 -10.47 23.78 4.88
N ARG A 42 -11.78 24.06 4.87
CA ARG A 42 -12.42 25.05 5.77
C ARG A 42 -13.18 24.40 6.92
N ILE A 43 -13.22 23.07 6.96
CA ILE A 43 -14.09 22.29 7.84
C ILE A 43 -13.27 21.45 8.82
N ASN A 44 -12.15 20.87 8.37
CA ASN A 44 -11.36 19.95 9.17
C ASN A 44 -9.90 20.39 9.26
N GLU A 45 -9.25 19.99 10.36
CA GLU A 45 -7.80 20.04 10.54
C GLU A 45 -7.24 18.61 10.52
N THR A 46 -6.17 18.40 9.74
CA THR A 46 -5.55 17.09 9.54
C THR A 46 -4.05 17.13 9.85
N PRO A 47 -3.64 17.45 11.09
CA PRO A 47 -2.25 17.79 11.41
C PRO A 47 -1.22 16.70 11.04
N ASN A 48 -1.60 15.43 11.15
CA ASN A 48 -0.73 14.31 10.77
C ASN A 48 -0.53 14.20 9.25
N LEU A 49 -1.57 14.43 8.46
CA LEU A 49 -1.49 14.43 6.99
C LEU A 49 -0.79 15.70 6.49
N ASP A 50 -1.00 16.83 7.16
CA ASP A 50 -0.31 18.08 6.89
C ASP A 50 1.19 17.97 7.13
N ARG A 51 1.60 17.21 8.15
CA ARG A 51 3.01 16.89 8.39
C ARG A 51 3.61 16.12 7.22
N ILE A 52 2.93 15.06 6.73
CA ILE A 52 3.39 14.28 5.56
C ILE A 52 3.52 15.18 4.32
N ALA A 53 2.54 16.06 4.09
CA ALA A 53 2.56 16.99 2.96
C ALA A 53 3.71 18.01 3.04
N ARG A 54 4.04 18.49 4.25
CA ARG A 54 5.09 19.50 4.50
C ARG A 54 6.50 18.92 4.46
N GLU A 55 6.68 17.72 5.00
CA GLU A 55 7.97 17.03 5.09
C GLU A 55 8.28 16.18 3.84
N GLY A 56 7.27 15.95 2.99
CA GLY A 56 7.39 15.18 1.77
C GLY A 56 6.90 15.93 0.54
N MET A 57 6.01 15.30 -0.22
CA MET A 57 5.49 15.82 -1.48
C MET A 57 3.96 15.79 -1.49
N ARG A 58 3.34 16.88 -1.95
CA ARG A 58 1.89 16.99 -2.14
C ARG A 58 1.58 17.14 -3.63
N PHE A 59 0.70 16.29 -4.14
CA PHE A 59 0.28 16.33 -5.54
C PHE A 59 -1.00 17.15 -5.69
N ASN A 60 -0.94 18.26 -6.43
CA ASN A 60 -2.16 19.03 -6.74
C ASN A 60 -3.00 18.37 -7.84
N ASN A 61 -2.43 17.43 -8.60
CA ASN A 61 -3.05 16.73 -9.71
C ASN A 61 -2.74 15.22 -9.64
N CYS A 62 -3.55 14.48 -8.89
CA CYS A 62 -3.51 13.02 -8.81
C CYS A 62 -4.96 12.51 -8.92
N PHE A 63 -5.23 11.67 -9.92
CA PHE A 63 -6.60 11.32 -10.30
C PHE A 63 -6.84 9.81 -10.20
N CYS A 64 -8.03 9.45 -9.70
CA CYS A 64 -8.50 8.07 -9.73
C CYS A 64 -9.03 7.75 -11.14
N THR A 65 -8.53 6.70 -11.76
CA THR A 65 -8.89 6.33 -13.14
C THR A 65 -10.26 5.65 -13.26
N ASN A 66 -10.79 5.15 -12.15
CA ASN A 66 -12.16 4.64 -12.03
C ASN A 66 -12.63 4.88 -10.59
N SER A 67 -13.46 5.89 -10.39
CA SER A 67 -13.83 6.47 -9.09
C SER A 67 -14.86 5.64 -8.30
N ILE A 68 -14.52 4.37 -8.07
CA ILE A 68 -15.29 3.39 -7.29
C ILE A 68 -14.28 2.54 -6.47
N CYS A 69 -14.62 2.15 -5.23
CA CYS A 69 -13.70 1.52 -4.28
C CYS A 69 -12.90 0.33 -4.86
N ALA A 70 -13.55 -0.74 -5.32
CA ALA A 70 -12.86 -1.94 -5.78
C ALA A 70 -12.05 -1.69 -7.06
N PRO A 71 -12.58 -1.01 -8.10
CA PRO A 71 -11.78 -0.65 -9.27
C PRO A 71 -10.53 0.19 -8.95
N SER A 72 -10.65 1.20 -8.08
CA SER A 72 -9.51 2.02 -7.66
C SER A 72 -8.42 1.19 -6.98
N ARG A 73 -8.81 0.30 -6.05
CA ARG A 73 -7.89 -0.63 -5.37
C ARG A 73 -7.18 -1.57 -6.35
N ALA A 74 -7.91 -2.13 -7.32
CA ALA A 74 -7.34 -3.00 -8.35
C ALA A 74 -6.35 -2.25 -9.25
N VAL A 75 -6.64 -1.01 -9.64
CA VAL A 75 -5.71 -0.16 -10.41
C VAL A 75 -4.43 0.09 -9.63
N ILE A 76 -4.53 0.44 -8.34
CA ILE A 76 -3.36 0.69 -7.48
C ILE A 76 -2.47 -0.55 -7.38
N LEU A 77 -3.06 -1.72 -7.16
CA LEU A 77 -2.30 -2.96 -7.01
C LEU A 77 -1.59 -3.39 -8.30
N THR A 78 -2.26 -3.24 -9.44
CA THR A 78 -1.80 -3.79 -10.73
C THR A 78 -1.07 -2.79 -11.61
N GLY A 79 -1.24 -1.49 -11.40
CA GLY A 79 -0.78 -0.43 -12.30
C GLY A 79 -1.50 -0.41 -13.64
N LYS A 80 -2.66 -1.08 -13.76
CA LYS A 80 -3.40 -1.24 -15.01
C LYS A 80 -4.78 -0.60 -14.89
N TYR A 81 -5.28 0.00 -15.97
CA TYR A 81 -6.68 0.45 -16.06
C TYR A 81 -7.68 -0.70 -15.85
N SER A 82 -8.88 -0.39 -15.37
CA SER A 82 -9.94 -1.37 -15.05
C SER A 82 -10.29 -2.32 -16.20
N HIS A 83 -10.28 -1.85 -17.44
CA HIS A 83 -10.57 -2.69 -18.61
C HIS A 83 -9.47 -3.73 -18.91
N ILE A 84 -8.27 -3.57 -18.34
CA ILE A 84 -7.16 -4.52 -18.45
C ILE A 84 -7.08 -5.41 -17.20
N ASN A 85 -7.27 -4.85 -16.00
CA ASN A 85 -7.20 -5.64 -14.76
C ASN A 85 -8.47 -6.47 -14.47
N GLY A 86 -9.59 -6.17 -15.14
CA GLY A 86 -10.84 -6.91 -15.06
C GLY A 86 -11.83 -6.43 -13.99
N VAL A 87 -11.46 -5.47 -13.12
CA VAL A 87 -12.33 -4.92 -12.08
C VAL A 87 -12.86 -3.56 -12.51
N THR A 88 -14.02 -3.55 -13.17
CA THR A 88 -14.70 -2.35 -13.67
C THR A 88 -15.77 -1.81 -12.74
N ASP A 89 -16.29 -2.62 -11.81
CA ASP A 89 -17.22 -2.21 -10.75
C ASP A 89 -17.02 -3.01 -9.44
N ASN A 90 -17.82 -2.72 -8.39
CA ASN A 90 -17.75 -3.41 -7.08
C ASN A 90 -18.35 -4.83 -7.06
N ARG A 91 -18.92 -5.31 -8.17
CA ARG A 91 -19.55 -6.63 -8.26
C ARG A 91 -18.59 -7.69 -8.77
N LEU A 92 -17.49 -7.29 -9.40
CA LEU A 92 -16.50 -8.23 -9.94
C LEU A 92 -15.50 -8.65 -8.88
N GLU A 93 -15.08 -9.90 -8.97
CA GLU A 93 -14.01 -10.48 -8.15
C GLU A 93 -12.67 -10.22 -8.82
N PHE A 94 -11.67 -9.81 -8.04
CA PHE A 94 -10.32 -9.60 -8.54
C PHE A 94 -9.62 -10.92 -8.82
N ASP A 95 -9.01 -11.06 -9.99
CA ASP A 95 -8.15 -12.20 -10.30
C ASP A 95 -6.82 -12.04 -9.56
N GLY A 96 -6.76 -12.69 -8.39
CA GLY A 96 -5.60 -12.72 -7.52
C GLY A 96 -4.38 -13.44 -8.10
N THR A 97 -4.44 -14.03 -9.31
CA THR A 97 -3.26 -14.62 -9.98
C THR A 97 -2.40 -13.57 -10.68
N GLN A 98 -2.98 -12.43 -11.06
CA GLN A 98 -2.28 -11.36 -11.79
C GLN A 98 -1.10 -10.79 -11.00
N GLN A 99 -0.12 -10.22 -11.72
CA GLN A 99 0.97 -9.46 -11.11
C GLN A 99 0.44 -8.23 -10.36
N THR A 100 0.93 -8.03 -9.14
CA THR A 100 0.66 -6.85 -8.31
C THR A 100 1.98 -6.33 -7.73
N PHE A 101 2.06 -5.04 -7.38
CA PHE A 101 3.27 -4.50 -6.78
C PHE A 101 3.69 -5.20 -5.47
N PRO A 102 2.79 -5.69 -4.58
CA PRO A 102 3.19 -6.45 -3.40
C PRO A 102 3.90 -7.76 -3.75
N LYS A 103 3.43 -8.48 -4.79
CA LYS A 103 4.13 -9.70 -5.28
C LYS A 103 5.55 -9.39 -5.77
N LEU A 104 5.72 -8.26 -6.47
CA LEU A 104 7.04 -7.82 -6.94
C LEU A 104 7.95 -7.44 -5.75
N LEU A 105 7.41 -6.76 -4.74
CA LEU A 105 8.16 -6.43 -3.52
C LEU A 105 8.57 -7.70 -2.76
N LEU A 106 7.67 -8.67 -2.62
CA LEU A 106 7.97 -9.96 -1.99
C LEU A 106 9.09 -10.70 -2.73
N GLN A 107 9.03 -10.77 -4.06
CA GLN A 107 10.11 -11.33 -4.89
C GLN A 107 11.43 -10.57 -4.74
N ALA A 108 11.37 -9.26 -4.53
CA ALA A 108 12.53 -8.43 -4.25
C ALA A 108 13.04 -8.56 -2.81
N GLY A 109 12.46 -9.42 -1.98
CA GLY A 109 12.89 -9.70 -0.60
C GLY A 109 12.37 -8.72 0.45
N TYR A 110 11.24 -8.04 0.17
CA TYR A 110 10.48 -7.32 1.18
C TYR A 110 9.53 -8.25 1.93
N GLN A 111 9.25 -7.92 3.18
CA GLN A 111 8.07 -8.40 3.88
C GLN A 111 6.87 -7.52 3.54
N THR A 112 5.73 -8.12 3.31
CA THR A 112 4.54 -7.44 2.78
C THR A 112 3.32 -7.72 3.64
N ALA A 113 2.57 -6.67 3.96
CA ALA A 113 1.36 -6.76 4.78
C ALA A 113 0.18 -5.99 4.18
N MET A 114 -1.03 -6.54 4.29
CA MET A 114 -2.29 -5.86 3.94
C MET A 114 -3.23 -5.82 5.15
N ILE A 115 -3.50 -4.63 5.67
CA ILE A 115 -4.36 -4.45 6.85
C ILE A 115 -5.51 -3.48 6.51
N GLY A 116 -6.72 -3.84 6.95
CA GLY A 116 -7.90 -3.00 6.80
C GLY A 116 -8.77 -3.39 5.61
N LYS A 117 -9.17 -2.43 4.77
CA LYS A 117 -10.20 -2.68 3.75
C LYS A 117 -9.60 -3.26 2.46
N TRP A 118 -9.89 -4.52 2.16
CA TRP A 118 -9.49 -5.17 0.91
C TRP A 118 -10.48 -4.90 -0.22
N HIS A 119 -11.75 -5.27 -0.02
CA HIS A 119 -12.87 -4.97 -0.91
C HIS A 119 -12.72 -5.46 -2.37
N LEU A 120 -11.89 -6.48 -2.62
CA LEU A 120 -11.67 -7.08 -3.94
C LEU A 120 -12.27 -8.50 -4.09
N LYS A 121 -13.06 -8.92 -3.10
CA LYS A 121 -13.81 -10.19 -2.99
C LYS A 121 -12.96 -11.46 -2.90
N SER A 122 -11.88 -11.54 -3.65
CA SER A 122 -10.89 -12.61 -3.53
C SER A 122 -10.17 -12.51 -2.19
N GLU A 123 -9.47 -13.58 -1.79
CA GLU A 123 -8.47 -13.46 -0.73
C GLU A 123 -7.28 -12.59 -1.21
N PRO A 124 -6.62 -11.83 -0.32
CA PRO A 124 -5.39 -11.14 -0.66
C PRO A 124 -4.28 -12.12 -1.07
N THR A 125 -3.54 -11.79 -2.12
CA THR A 125 -2.37 -12.55 -2.57
C THR A 125 -1.16 -11.64 -2.72
N GLY A 126 0.05 -12.19 -2.55
CA GLY A 126 1.28 -11.41 -2.59
C GLY A 126 1.58 -10.62 -1.31
N PHE A 127 1.00 -11.04 -0.19
CA PHE A 127 1.26 -10.51 1.14
C PHE A 127 1.67 -11.66 2.08
N ASP A 128 2.76 -11.49 2.83
CA ASP A 128 3.19 -12.42 3.88
C ASP A 128 2.18 -12.44 5.05
N TYR A 129 1.53 -11.30 5.28
CA TYR A 129 0.50 -11.12 6.30
C TYR A 129 -0.69 -10.34 5.75
N TRP A 130 -1.91 -10.74 6.11
CA TRP A 130 -3.07 -9.90 5.88
C TRP A 130 -4.14 -10.09 6.96
N ASN A 131 -4.78 -8.98 7.30
CA ASN A 131 -5.91 -8.91 8.22
C ASN A 131 -6.92 -7.89 7.70
N VAL A 132 -8.02 -8.38 7.12
CA VAL A 132 -8.90 -7.54 6.30
C VAL A 132 -10.35 -7.54 6.76
N LEU A 133 -11.02 -6.42 6.57
CA LEU A 133 -12.45 -6.27 6.83
C LEU A 133 -13.26 -7.06 5.76
N PRO A 134 -14.25 -7.88 6.15
CA PRO A 134 -15.15 -8.53 5.21
C PRO A 134 -16.11 -7.49 4.61
N GLY A 135 -16.25 -7.51 3.28
CA GLY A 135 -17.15 -6.58 2.57
C GLY A 135 -16.77 -5.11 2.80
N GLN A 136 -17.74 -4.33 3.29
CA GLN A 136 -17.53 -2.90 3.60
C GLN A 136 -16.86 -2.67 4.95
N GLY A 137 -16.80 -3.69 5.81
CA GLY A 137 -16.45 -3.54 7.22
C GLY A 137 -17.59 -2.96 8.06
N VAL A 138 -17.42 -3.03 9.37
CA VAL A 138 -18.27 -2.36 10.36
C VAL A 138 -17.38 -1.54 11.29
N TYR A 139 -17.92 -0.46 11.84
CA TYR A 139 -17.13 0.48 12.64
C TYR A 139 -16.85 0.00 14.05
N TYR A 140 -17.81 -0.65 14.69
CA TYR A 140 -17.70 -1.10 16.08
C TYR A 140 -17.74 -2.61 16.13
N ASP A 141 -16.91 -3.16 17.00
CA ASP A 141 -16.71 -4.58 17.20
C ASP A 141 -16.60 -5.34 15.86
N PRO A 142 -15.57 -5.03 15.04
CA PRO A 142 -15.45 -5.64 13.73
C PRO A 142 -15.03 -7.11 13.82
N VAL A 143 -15.63 -7.94 12.97
CA VAL A 143 -15.01 -9.19 12.54
C VAL A 143 -14.00 -8.85 11.44
N MET A 144 -12.76 -9.31 11.58
CA MET A 144 -11.76 -9.27 10.51
C MET A 144 -11.35 -10.69 10.11
N ILE A 145 -10.85 -10.84 8.88
CA ILE A 145 -10.32 -12.09 8.37
C ILE A 145 -8.79 -11.95 8.40
N GLU A 146 -8.15 -12.64 9.35
CA GLU A 146 -6.71 -12.68 9.52
C GLU A 146 -6.18 -14.01 9.00
N MET A 147 -5.39 -13.98 7.92
CA MET A 147 -4.80 -15.18 7.31
C MET A 147 -5.82 -16.32 7.11
N GLY A 148 -7.00 -15.98 6.56
CA GLY A 148 -8.10 -16.91 6.30
C GLY A 148 -8.99 -17.23 7.51
N THR A 149 -8.61 -16.78 8.72
CA THR A 149 -9.37 -17.05 9.95
C THR A 149 -10.17 -15.83 10.39
N ARG A 150 -11.47 -15.99 10.64
CA ARG A 150 -12.32 -14.91 11.16
C ARG A 150 -12.04 -14.68 12.65
N LYS A 151 -11.76 -13.43 13.04
CA LYS A 151 -11.55 -13.01 14.42
C LYS A 151 -12.41 -11.81 14.76
N GLN A 152 -13.08 -11.89 15.91
CA GLN A 152 -13.86 -10.79 16.46
C GLN A 152 -12.95 -9.90 17.30
N TYR A 153 -13.01 -8.60 17.06
CA TYR A 153 -12.32 -7.60 17.86
C TYR A 153 -13.36 -6.76 18.62
N THR A 154 -12.97 -6.21 19.76
CA THR A 154 -13.80 -5.29 20.55
C THR A 154 -13.24 -3.89 20.45
N GLY A 155 -14.10 -2.91 20.18
CA GLY A 155 -13.74 -1.50 20.06
C GLY A 155 -14.05 -0.90 18.69
N TYR A 156 -13.53 0.30 18.47
CA TYR A 156 -13.71 1.03 17.21
C TYR A 156 -12.62 0.63 16.22
N VAL A 157 -12.99 0.36 14.97
CA VAL A 157 -12.11 -0.18 13.93
C VAL A 157 -10.87 0.66 13.67
N THR A 158 -10.97 1.98 13.87
CA THR A 158 -9.85 2.92 13.72
C THR A 158 -8.77 2.73 14.78
N ASP A 159 -9.13 2.21 15.96
CA ASP A 159 -8.16 1.92 17.04
C ASP A 159 -7.60 0.49 16.94
N ILE A 160 -8.26 -0.38 16.16
CA ILE A 160 -7.89 -1.79 15.99
C ILE A 160 -6.87 -1.97 14.86
N ILE A 161 -6.94 -1.13 13.81
CA ILE A 161 -6.11 -1.20 12.60
C ILE A 161 -4.85 -0.33 12.73
#